data_AF-A0A162GTS1-F1
#
_entry.id   AF-A0A162GTS1-F1
#
_cell.length_a   1.000
_cell.length_b   1.000
_cell.length_c   1.000
_cell.angle_alpha   90.00
_cell.angle_beta   90.00
_cell.angle_gamma   90.00
#
_symmetry.space_group_name_H-M   'P 1'
#
loop_
_entity.id
_entity.type
_entity.pdbx_description
1 polymer ?
#
loop_
_entity_poly.entity_id
_entity_poly.type
_entity_poly.pdbx_seq_one_letter_code
_entity_poly.pdbx_strand_id
1 'polypeptide(L)' 'MANAGKQAGRGTNGSQFFITVAPTTWLQGKHTIFGAVADEESKKLVQSLSAIPTDGRDKPLDDVVIESVEITEA' A
#
# COMPACT_ATOMS: atom_id res chain seq x y z
N MET A 1 5.34 -4.03 -1.46
CA MET A 1 5.84 -3.38 -2.70
C MET A 1 4.94 -3.74 -3.87
N ALA A 2 4.46 -2.74 -4.60
CA ALA A 2 3.77 -2.97 -5.87
C ALA A 2 4.80 -3.36 -6.94
N ASN A 3 4.45 -4.32 -7.79
CA ASN A 3 5.29 -4.79 -8.89
C ASN A 3 4.44 -5.53 -9.93
N ALA A 4 5.00 -5.74 -11.12
CA ALA A 4 4.42 -6.53 -12.21
C ALA A 4 5.07 -7.92 -12.34
N GLY A 5 5.60 -8.46 -11.25
CA GLY A 5 6.34 -9.72 -11.22
C GLY A 5 7.76 -9.61 -11.80
N LYS A 6 8.28 -10.74 -12.29
CA LYS A 6 9.58 -10.79 -12.96
C LYS A 6 9.41 -10.53 -14.46
N GLN A 7 10.14 -9.57 -14.99
CA GLN A 7 10.24 -9.28 -16.43
C GLN A 7 11.68 -9.51 -16.88
N ALA A 8 11.88 -10.33 -17.91
CA ALA A 8 13.21 -10.74 -18.37
C ALA A 8 14.15 -11.20 -17.22
N GLY A 9 13.60 -11.94 -16.24
CA GLY A 9 14.34 -12.45 -15.08
C GLY A 9 14.59 -11.42 -13.96
N ARG A 10 14.22 -10.15 -14.13
CA ARG A 10 14.41 -9.08 -13.14
C ARG A 10 13.10 -8.74 -12.44
N GLY A 11 13.15 -8.54 -11.12
CA GLY A 11 12.01 -8.03 -10.35
C GLY A 11 11.72 -6.58 -10.73
N THR A 12 10.46 -6.17 -10.59
CA THR A 12 9.96 -4.85 -11.05
C THR A 12 9.56 -3.93 -9.89
N ASN A 13 10.09 -4.16 -8.68
CA ASN A 13 9.87 -3.25 -7.56
C ASN A 13 10.50 -1.87 -7.88
N GLY A 14 9.72 -0.81 -7.73
CA GLY A 14 10.17 0.59 -7.78
C GLY A 14 9.89 1.28 -6.44
N SER A 15 9.24 2.44 -6.47
CA SER A 15 8.83 3.17 -5.25
C SER A 15 7.39 2.91 -4.83
N GLN A 16 6.54 2.39 -5.72
CA GLN A 16 5.13 2.17 -5.42
C GLN A 16 4.94 1.07 -4.37
N PHE A 17 4.08 1.33 -3.40
CA PHE A 17 3.65 0.38 -2.38
C PHE A 17 2.13 0.45 -2.19
N PHE A 18 1.60 -0.50 -1.43
CA PHE A 18 0.20 -0.56 -1.04
C PHE A 18 0.10 -1.08 0.39
N ILE A 19 -1.00 -0.77 1.06
CA ILE A 19 -1.33 -1.28 2.39
C ILE A 19 -2.59 -2.15 2.26
N THR A 20 -2.57 -3.35 2.80
CA THR A 20 -3.72 -4.26 2.77
C THR A 20 -4.71 -3.91 3.87
N VAL A 21 -6.01 -3.85 3.54
CA VAL A 21 -7.11 -3.60 4.50
C VAL A 21 -7.90 -4.86 4.87
N ALA A 22 -7.57 -5.99 4.24
CA ALA A 22 -8.13 -7.31 4.50
C ALA A 22 -7.09 -8.41 4.20
N PRO A 23 -7.29 -9.66 4.67
CA PRO A 23 -6.41 -10.77 4.32
C PRO A 23 -6.38 -11.04 2.80
N THR A 24 -5.19 -10.97 2.19
CA THR A 24 -4.99 -11.19 0.74
C THR A 24 -3.99 -12.32 0.46
N THR A 25 -4.34 -13.56 0.81
CA THR A 25 -3.43 -14.72 0.74
C THR A 25 -2.90 -15.00 -0.68
N TRP A 26 -3.67 -14.66 -1.72
CA TRP A 26 -3.28 -14.84 -3.12
C TRP A 26 -2.13 -13.93 -3.60
N LEU A 27 -1.74 -12.92 -2.80
CA LEU A 27 -0.61 -12.02 -3.06
C LEU A 27 0.71 -12.51 -2.45
N GLN A 28 0.67 -13.53 -1.58
CA GLN A 28 1.86 -14.07 -0.91
C GLN A 28 2.88 -14.55 -1.95
N GLY A 29 4.15 -14.19 -1.76
CA GLY A 29 5.25 -14.51 -2.68
C GLY A 29 5.26 -13.72 -4.00
N LYS A 30 4.19 -12.96 -4.31
CA LYS A 30 4.12 -12.09 -5.50
C LYS A 30 4.53 -10.65 -5.21
N HIS A 31 4.18 -10.15 -4.03
CA HIS A 31 4.53 -8.81 -3.57
C HIS A 31 5.38 -8.88 -2.31
N THR A 32 6.52 -8.18 -2.32
CA THR A 32 7.40 -8.12 -1.14
C THR A 32 6.70 -7.42 0.01
N ILE A 33 6.50 -8.12 1.11
CA ILE A 33 6.07 -7.56 2.41
C ILE A 33 7.32 -7.00 3.10
N PHE A 34 7.27 -5.75 3.55
CA PHE A 34 8.42 -5.07 4.16
C PHE A 34 8.07 -4.32 5.47
N GLY A 35 6.81 -4.37 5.90
CA GLY A 35 6.36 -3.70 7.12
C GLY A 35 4.88 -3.95 7.38
N ALA A 36 4.40 -3.48 8.53
CA ALA A 36 3.00 -3.50 8.93
C ALA A 36 2.66 -2.19 9.65
N VAL A 37 1.41 -1.75 9.53
CA VAL A 37 0.90 -0.61 10.31
C VAL A 37 0.87 -1.00 11.78
N ALA A 38 1.60 -0.25 12.61
CA ALA A 38 1.93 -0.67 13.97
C ALA A 38 0.75 -0.49 14.94
N ASP A 39 0.26 0.73 15.08
CA ASP A 39 -0.74 1.10 16.08
C ASP A 39 -2.19 1.03 15.55
N GLU A 40 -3.14 0.98 16.46
CA GLU A 40 -4.56 0.80 16.14
C GLU A 40 -5.21 2.06 15.56
N GLU A 41 -4.71 3.23 15.90
CA GLU A 41 -5.20 4.51 15.36
C GLU A 41 -4.85 4.63 13.88
N SER A 42 -3.59 4.37 13.52
CA SER A 42 -3.11 4.31 12.14
C SER A 42 -3.83 3.23 11.33
N LYS A 43 -4.15 2.07 11.92
CA LYS A 43 -4.97 1.05 11.23
C LYS A 43 -6.37 1.54 10.92
N LYS A 44 -7.02 2.25 11.86
CA LYS A 44 -8.34 2.86 11.63
C LYS A 44 -8.29 3.92 10.53
N LEU A 45 -7.23 4.73 10.48
CA LEU A 45 -7.02 5.69 9.40
C LEU A 45 -6.88 5.00 8.04
N VAL A 46 -6.06 3.96 7.95
CA VAL A 46 -5.93 3.17 6.70
C VAL A 46 -7.27 2.56 6.29
N GLN A 47 -8.06 2.06 7.24
CA GLN A 47 -9.40 1.55 6.97
C GLN A 47 -10.34 2.63 6.44
N SER A 48 -10.35 3.84 7.04
CA SER A 48 -11.20 4.92 6.55
C SER A 48 -10.80 5.41 5.15
N LEU A 49 -9.50 5.47 4.87
CA LEU A 49 -8.97 5.80 3.54
C LEU A 49 -9.41 4.80 2.47
N SER A 50 -9.62 3.52 2.83
CA SER A 50 -10.09 2.51 1.87
C SER A 50 -11.54 2.67 1.42
N ALA A 51 -12.32 3.49 2.13
CA ALA A 51 -13.75 3.68 1.92
C ALA A 51 -14.12 5.08 1.38
N ILE A 52 -13.14 5.92 1.04
CA ILE A 52 -13.40 7.24 0.46
C ILE A 52 -13.98 7.11 -0.95
N PRO A 53 -14.77 8.10 -1.42
CA PRO A 53 -15.29 8.09 -2.78
C PRO A 53 -14.18 8.03 -3.84
N THR A 54 -14.35 7.16 -4.84
CA THR A 54 -13.44 7.01 -5.98
C THR A 54 -14.19 7.17 -7.30
N ASP A 55 -13.44 7.45 -8.38
CA ASP A 55 -13.95 7.37 -9.74
C ASP A 55 -14.03 5.91 -10.25
N GLY A 56 -14.47 5.73 -11.50
CA GLY A 56 -14.58 4.40 -12.12
C GLY A 56 -13.24 3.70 -12.41
N ARG A 57 -12.10 4.27 -12.01
CA ARG A 57 -10.75 3.70 -12.14
C ARG A 57 -10.09 3.51 -10.76
N ASP A 58 -10.90 3.55 -9.70
CA ASP A 58 -10.46 3.47 -8.31
C ASP A 58 -9.54 4.64 -7.86
N LYS A 59 -9.52 5.75 -8.60
CA LYS A 59 -8.81 6.96 -8.16
C LYS A 59 -9.70 7.73 -7.17
N PRO A 60 -9.20 8.14 -5.99
CA PRO A 60 -9.93 9.03 -5.09
C PRO A 60 -10.45 10.30 -5.78
N LEU A 61 -11.68 10.71 -5.45
CA LEU A 61 -12.26 11.96 -5.97
C LEU A 61 -11.55 13.20 -5.38
N ASP A 62 -11.19 13.11 -4.10
CA ASP A 62 -10.35 14.07 -3.41
C ASP A 62 -8.94 13.48 -3.24
N ASP A 63 -7.90 14.26 -3.55
CA ASP A 63 -6.52 13.78 -3.54
C ASP A 63 -6.06 13.41 -2.12
N VAL A 64 -5.53 12.19 -1.97
CA VAL A 64 -4.87 11.71 -0.73
C VAL A 64 -3.36 11.85 -0.93
N VAL A 65 -2.76 12.82 -0.26
CA VAL A 65 -1.35 13.19 -0.45
C VAL A 65 -0.52 12.79 0.76
N ILE A 66 0.60 12.10 0.52
CA ILE A 66 1.65 11.90 1.53
C ILE A 66 2.53 13.16 1.50
N GLU A 67 2.40 14.00 2.51
CA GLU A 67 3.14 15.27 2.59
C GLU A 67 4.63 15.06 2.92
N SER A 68 4.90 14.14 3.85
CA SER A 68 6.26 13.80 4.28
C SER A 68 6.32 12.38 4.84
N VAL A 69 7.54 11.86 4.99
CA VAL A 69 7.81 10.59 5.67
C VAL A 69 8.96 10.85 6.64
N GLU A 70 8.72 10.60 7.92
CA GLU A 70 9.72 10.67 8.98
C GLU A 70 10.18 9.26 9.37
N ILE A 71 11.49 9.08 9.52
CA ILE A 71 12.07 7.84 10.03
C ILE A 71 12.52 8.11 11.46
N THR A 72 11.85 7.47 12.40
CA THR A 72 12.24 7.51 13.82
C THR A 72 13.18 6.36 14.14
N GLU A 73 13.98 6.52 15.18
CA GLU A 73 14.74 5.39 15.74
C GLU A 73 13.78 4.30 16.25
N ALA A 74 14.26 3.06 16.26
CA ALA A 74 13.49 1.88 16.64
C ALA A 74 13.46 1.68 18.17
#